data_AF-A0A6P6NSY6-F1
#
_entry.id   AF-A0A6P6NSY6-F1
#
_cell.length_a   1.000
_cell.length_b   1.000
_cell.length_c   1.000
_cell.angle_alpha   90.00
_cell.angle_beta   90.00
_cell.angle_gamma   90.00
#
_symmetry.space_group_name_H-M   'P 1'
#
loop_
_entity.id
_entity.type
_entity.pdbx_description
1 polymer ?
#
loop_
_entity_poly.entity_id
_entity_poly.type
_entity_poly.pdbx_seq_one_letter_code
_entity_poly.pdbx_strand_id
1 'polypeptide(L)'
;MRDALLTPVRRFPWATNVTLYGCLFAGGDLVHQRFSRKERVDWTHTRNVAVVAFGFHGNFNFFWMRFLERCFPGNALRPVLRKLLLDQTLAAPLAISAFYTGVSFLEGRDEILQDWREKFLNTYKTGLTYWPVMQVKQTHTSTHTCAADSHERMISHLNALHDTQFLNLALVPPLIRTAFTGCCGFVWATFLCFSQQNGDGTITAALDWARGVQHSRQEQTSGTDRAE
;
A
#
# COMPACT_ATOMS: atom_id res chain seq x y z
N MET A 1 20.05 -10.55 -19.67
CA MET A 1 18.60 -10.22 -19.52
C MET A 1 18.31 -9.28 -18.36
N ARG A 2 18.83 -9.52 -17.14
CA ARG A 2 18.64 -8.60 -15.98
C ARG A 2 19.18 -7.19 -16.23
N ASP A 3 20.37 -7.05 -16.83
CA ASP A 3 20.96 -5.73 -17.08
C ASP A 3 20.20 -4.91 -18.13
N ALA A 4 19.64 -5.57 -19.14
CA ALA A 4 18.81 -4.92 -20.17
C ALA A 4 17.49 -4.35 -19.59
N LEU A 5 16.92 -5.00 -18.57
CA LEU A 5 15.71 -4.52 -17.88
C LEU A 5 16.03 -3.43 -16.84
N LEU A 6 17.22 -3.46 -16.22
CA LEU A 6 17.62 -2.46 -15.21
C LEU A 6 18.13 -1.15 -15.82
N THR A 7 18.57 -1.17 -17.08
CA THR A 7 19.14 0.02 -17.76
C THR A 7 18.09 1.13 -17.96
N PRO A 8 16.86 0.87 -18.44
CA PRO A 8 15.79 1.87 -18.52
C PRO A 8 15.35 2.39 -17.15
N VAL A 9 15.26 1.49 -16.16
CA VAL A 9 14.86 1.80 -14.77
C VAL A 9 15.83 2.79 -14.10
N ARG A 10 17.13 2.62 -14.35
CA ARG A 10 18.17 3.54 -13.86
C ARG A 10 18.24 4.84 -14.65
N ARG A 11 17.84 4.83 -15.92
CA ARG A 11 17.91 6.00 -16.81
C ARG A 11 16.77 6.98 -16.59
N PHE A 12 15.57 6.49 -16.26
CA PHE A 12 14.39 7.32 -16.00
C PHE A 12 13.64 6.88 -14.73
N PRO A 13 14.24 7.08 -13.54
CA PRO A 13 13.67 6.61 -12.27
C PRO A 13 12.28 7.21 -11.98
N TRP A 14 12.04 8.44 -12.42
CA TRP A 14 10.72 9.08 -12.31
C TRP A 14 9.65 8.35 -13.14
N ALA A 15 9.92 8.11 -14.44
CA ALA A 15 8.96 7.46 -15.33
C ALA A 15 8.64 6.03 -14.87
N THR A 16 9.64 5.28 -14.39
CA THR A 16 9.43 3.96 -13.82
C THR A 16 8.58 4.01 -12.56
N ASN A 17 8.83 4.96 -11.65
CA ASN A 17 8.06 5.09 -10.42
C ASN A 17 6.58 5.39 -10.71
N VAL A 18 6.33 6.40 -11.55
CA VAL A 18 4.96 6.83 -11.88
C VAL A 18 4.19 5.71 -12.60
N THR A 19 4.84 5.01 -13.54
CA THR A 19 4.24 3.87 -14.25
C THR A 19 3.93 2.72 -13.29
N LEU A 20 4.82 2.42 -12.35
CA LEU A 20 4.61 1.37 -11.36
C LEU A 20 3.39 1.67 -10.47
N TYR A 21 3.22 2.92 -10.02
CA TYR A 21 2.04 3.35 -9.27
C TYR A 21 0.74 3.18 -10.08
N GLY A 22 0.74 3.58 -11.35
CA GLY A 22 -0.40 3.39 -12.25
C GLY A 22 -0.78 1.91 -12.40
N CYS A 23 0.20 1.04 -12.69
CA CYS A 23 -0.03 -0.40 -12.82
C CYS A 23 -0.49 -1.07 -11.52
N LEU A 24 0.07 -0.65 -10.38
CA LEU A 24 -0.26 -1.21 -9.07
C LEU A 24 -1.70 -0.88 -8.67
N PHE A 25 -2.13 0.36 -8.88
CA PHE A 25 -3.51 0.77 -8.61
C PHE A 25 -4.52 0.16 -9.60
N ALA A 26 -4.20 0.13 -10.90
CA ALA A 26 -5.01 -0.56 -11.88
C ALA A 26 -5.15 -2.06 -11.57
N GLY A 27 -4.06 -2.71 -11.19
CA GLY A 27 -4.06 -4.12 -10.79
C GLY A 27 -4.86 -4.37 -9.51
N GLY A 28 -4.75 -3.48 -8.52
CA GLY A 28 -5.52 -3.57 -7.28
C GLY A 28 -7.02 -3.43 -7.53
N ASP A 29 -7.41 -2.52 -8.43
CA ASP A 29 -8.79 -2.40 -8.87
C ASP A 29 -9.28 -3.64 -9.63
N LEU A 30 -8.49 -4.17 -10.57
CA LEU A 30 -8.85 -5.39 -11.29
C LEU A 30 -9.03 -6.58 -10.34
N VAL A 31 -8.16 -6.73 -9.34
CA VAL A 31 -8.32 -7.75 -8.30
C VAL A 31 -9.62 -7.52 -7.54
N HIS A 32 -9.88 -6.30 -7.10
CA HIS A 32 -11.13 -5.96 -6.43
C HIS A 32 -12.36 -6.33 -7.28
N GLN A 33 -12.42 -5.91 -8.54
CA GLN A 33 -13.55 -6.17 -9.44
C GLN A 33 -13.73 -7.66 -9.74
N ARG A 34 -12.63 -8.41 -9.89
CA ARG A 34 -12.66 -9.87 -10.11
C ARG A 34 -13.16 -10.62 -8.88
N PHE A 35 -12.73 -10.22 -7.67
CA PHE A 35 -13.20 -10.83 -6.43
C PHE A 35 -14.66 -10.49 -6.13
N SER A 36 -15.11 -9.28 -6.48
CA SER A 36 -16.52 -8.89 -6.43
C SER A 36 -17.39 -9.58 -7.49
N ARG A 37 -16.81 -10.42 -8.37
CA ARG A 37 -17.48 -11.15 -9.44
C ARG A 37 -18.47 -10.31 -10.24
N LYS A 38 -18.12 -9.06 -10.54
CA LYS A 38 -18.89 -8.26 -11.49
C LYS A 38 -18.94 -9.04 -12.81
N GLU A 39 -20.14 -9.21 -13.36
CA GLU A 39 -20.36 -9.93 -14.62
C GLU A 39 -19.55 -9.31 -15.77
N ARG A 40 -19.26 -8.00 -15.66
CA ARG A 40 -18.38 -7.25 -16.56
C ARG A 40 -17.39 -6.41 -15.76
N VAL A 41 -16.14 -6.41 -16.20
CA VAL A 41 -15.08 -5.52 -15.69
C VAL A 41 -15.40 -4.09 -16.11
N ASP A 42 -15.43 -3.18 -15.14
CA ASP A 42 -15.56 -1.75 -15.36
C ASP A 42 -14.20 -1.14 -15.69
N TRP A 43 -13.88 -1.16 -16.98
CA TRP A 43 -12.65 -0.58 -17.52
C TRP A 43 -12.59 0.95 -17.39
N THR A 44 -13.75 1.62 -17.28
CA THR A 44 -13.80 3.08 -17.11
C THR A 44 -13.31 3.43 -15.71
N HIS A 45 -13.78 2.71 -14.69
CA HIS A 45 -13.29 2.87 -13.32
C HIS A 45 -11.79 2.56 -13.22
N THR A 46 -11.34 1.42 -13.76
CA THR A 46 -9.92 1.04 -13.75
C THR A 46 -9.03 2.09 -14.42
N ARG A 47 -9.48 2.66 -15.54
CA ARG A 47 -8.79 3.76 -16.23
C ARG A 47 -8.73 5.00 -15.36
N ASN A 48 -9.83 5.40 -14.74
CA ASN A 48 -9.89 6.61 -13.90
C ASN A 48 -8.95 6.48 -12.69
N VAL A 49 -8.94 5.32 -12.02
CA VAL A 49 -7.99 4.98 -10.96
C VAL A 49 -6.54 5.05 -11.45
N ALA A 50 -6.24 4.45 -12.61
CA ALA A 50 -4.90 4.48 -13.19
C ALA A 50 -4.44 5.91 -13.53
N VAL A 51 -5.34 6.75 -14.06
CA VAL A 51 -5.06 8.16 -14.40
C VAL A 51 -4.76 8.97 -13.13
N VAL A 52 -5.51 8.79 -12.05
CA VAL A 52 -5.24 9.49 -10.78
C VAL A 52 -3.94 9.00 -10.13
N ALA A 53 -3.68 7.69 -10.20
CA ALA A 53 -2.46 7.10 -9.67
C ALA A 53 -1.21 7.56 -10.44
N PHE A 54 -1.29 7.59 -11.78
CA PHE A 54 -0.22 8.07 -12.65
C PHE A 54 -0.06 9.59 -12.56
N GLY A 55 -1.15 10.34 -12.71
CA GLY A 55 -1.12 11.81 -12.78
C GLY A 55 -0.74 12.46 -11.45
N PHE A 56 -1.31 12.00 -10.34
CA PHE A 56 -1.07 12.60 -9.02
C PHE A 56 -0.15 11.73 -8.14
N HIS A 57 -0.54 10.50 -7.81
CA HIS A 57 0.13 9.74 -6.74
C HIS A 57 1.60 9.44 -7.04
N GLY A 58 1.91 8.97 -8.25
CA GLY A 58 3.28 8.67 -8.65
C GLY A 58 4.18 9.90 -8.62
N ASN A 59 3.67 11.05 -9.08
CA ASN A 59 4.38 12.32 -9.07
C ASN A 59 4.55 12.87 -7.64
N PHE A 60 3.46 12.93 -6.89
CA PHE A 60 3.44 13.38 -5.51
C PHE A 60 4.43 12.58 -4.67
N ASN A 61 4.39 11.25 -4.74
CA ASN A 61 5.31 10.39 -3.99
C ASN A 61 6.78 10.64 -4.38
N PHE A 62 7.10 10.74 -5.67
CA PHE A 62 8.47 10.99 -6.12
C PHE A 62 9.03 12.32 -5.60
N PHE A 63 8.26 13.40 -5.71
CA PHE A 63 8.70 14.71 -5.23
C PHE A 63 8.72 14.78 -3.70
N TRP A 64 7.74 14.17 -3.04
CA TRP A 64 7.63 14.15 -1.59
C TRP A 64 8.80 13.42 -0.92
N MET A 65 9.20 12.25 -1.44
CA MET A 65 10.37 11.53 -0.95
C MET A 65 11.65 12.38 -1.08
N ARG A 66 11.83 13.06 -2.23
CA ARG A 66 12.96 13.98 -2.44
C ARG A 66 12.89 15.24 -1.56
N PHE A 67 11.70 15.67 -1.16
CA PHE A 67 11.52 16.77 -0.21
C PHE A 67 11.93 16.33 1.20
N LEU A 68 11.44 15.18 1.65
CA LEU A 68 11.78 14.60 2.95
C LEU A 68 13.28 14.32 3.12
N GLU A 69 13.94 13.81 2.07
CA GLU A 69 15.38 13.58 2.08
C GLU A 69 16.19 14.88 2.22
N ARG A 70 15.69 16.00 1.67
CA ARG A 70 16.33 17.30 1.79
C ARG A 70 16.09 17.96 3.14
N CYS A 71 14.86 17.89 3.67
CA CYS A 71 14.52 18.51 4.95
C CYS A 71 15.10 17.73 6.14
N PHE A 72 15.20 16.41 6.03
CA PHE A 72 15.67 15.53 7.10
C PHE A 72 16.77 14.60 6.57
N PRO A 73 17.97 15.12 6.26
CA PRO A 73 19.05 14.30 5.77
C PRO A 73 19.52 13.31 6.85
N GLY A 74 19.98 12.15 6.39
CA GLY A 74 20.50 11.09 7.25
C GLY A 74 19.43 10.10 7.73
N ASN A 75 19.94 9.04 8.34
CA ASN A 75 19.16 7.86 8.70
C ASN A 75 18.94 7.71 10.20
N ALA A 76 19.46 8.63 11.04
CA ALA A 76 19.32 8.58 12.49
C ALA A 76 17.85 8.56 12.95
N LEU A 77 17.60 8.07 14.18
CA LEU A 77 16.24 7.79 14.69
C LEU A 77 15.36 9.04 14.62
N ARG A 78 15.91 10.19 15.00
CA ARG A 78 15.18 11.46 15.04
C ARG A 78 14.75 11.95 13.64
N PRO A 79 15.63 12.03 12.62
CA PRO A 79 15.23 12.26 11.23
C PRO A 79 14.18 11.27 10.70
N VAL A 80 14.33 9.98 10.99
CA VAL A 80 13.39 8.94 10.51
C VAL A 80 12.00 9.13 11.13
N LEU A 81 11.92 9.35 12.44
CA LEU A 81 10.66 9.62 13.13
C LEU A 81 9.98 10.90 12.62
N ARG A 82 10.75 11.95 12.33
CA ARG A 82 10.21 13.19 11.73
C ARG A 82 9.63 12.96 10.34
N LYS A 83 10.32 12.21 9.49
CA LYS A 83 9.81 11.82 8.16
C LYS A 83 8.50 11.05 8.29
N LEU A 84 8.46 10.06 9.19
CA LEU A 84 7.27 9.24 9.44
C LEU A 84 6.08 10.09 9.91
N LEU A 85 6.30 10.97 10.87
CA LEU A 85 5.24 11.86 11.37
C LEU A 85 4.74 12.78 10.25
N LEU A 86 5.63 13.33 9.43
CA LEU A 86 5.25 14.20 8.32
C LEU A 86 4.50 13.44 7.22
N ASP A 87 4.92 12.22 6.92
CA ASP A 87 4.23 11.32 6.00
C ASP A 87 2.80 11.04 6.48
N GLN A 88 2.62 10.70 7.74
CA GLN A 88 1.30 10.36 8.26
C GLN A 88 0.40 11.59 8.41
N THR A 89 0.95 12.74 8.80
CA THR A 89 0.14 13.95 9.08
C THR A 89 -0.12 14.85 7.88
N LEU A 90 0.73 14.82 6.84
CA LEU A 90 0.57 15.65 5.65
C LEU A 90 0.40 14.82 4.39
N ALA A 91 1.31 13.89 4.13
CA ALA A 91 1.33 13.17 2.86
C ALA A 91 0.15 12.21 2.71
N ALA A 92 -0.13 11.40 3.74
CA ALA A 92 -1.22 10.45 3.76
C ALA A 92 -2.60 11.12 3.58
N PRO A 93 -2.97 12.18 4.34
CA PRO A 93 -4.27 12.80 4.15
C PRO A 93 -4.40 13.49 2.78
N LEU A 94 -3.32 14.08 2.25
CA LEU A 94 -3.33 14.66 0.90
C LEU A 94 -3.51 13.59 -0.18
N ALA A 95 -2.78 12.47 -0.09
CA ALA A 95 -2.87 11.37 -1.04
C ALA A 95 -4.27 10.73 -1.03
N ILE A 96 -4.79 10.41 0.15
CA ILE A 96 -6.14 9.85 0.31
C ILE A 96 -7.18 10.82 -0.28
N SER A 97 -7.08 12.11 0.02
CA SER A 97 -8.02 13.09 -0.49
C SER A 97 -7.97 13.21 -2.01
N ALA A 98 -6.78 13.29 -2.60
CA ALA A 98 -6.60 13.34 -4.05
C ALA A 98 -7.09 12.06 -4.75
N PHE A 99 -6.99 10.90 -4.08
CA PHE A 99 -7.52 9.65 -4.61
C PHE A 99 -9.04 9.69 -4.74
N TYR A 100 -9.76 9.91 -3.63
CA TYR A 100 -11.23 9.93 -3.63
C TYR A 100 -11.77 11.05 -4.52
N THR A 101 -11.26 12.27 -4.35
CA THR A 101 -11.75 13.43 -5.13
C THR A 101 -11.42 13.29 -6.61
N GLY A 102 -10.21 12.83 -6.95
CA GLY A 102 -9.79 12.64 -8.33
C GLY A 102 -10.57 11.55 -9.05
N VAL A 103 -10.79 10.40 -8.40
CA VAL A 103 -11.56 9.30 -9.00
C VAL A 103 -13.03 9.70 -9.14
N SER A 104 -13.65 10.26 -8.09
CA SER A 104 -15.04 10.72 -8.14
C SER A 104 -15.27 11.84 -9.17
N PHE A 105 -14.30 12.73 -9.36
CA PHE A 105 -14.35 13.76 -10.40
C PHE A 105 -14.32 13.15 -11.81
N LEU A 106 -13.43 12.19 -12.07
CA LEU A 106 -13.35 11.51 -13.36
C LEU A 106 -14.56 10.59 -13.64
N GLU A 107 -15.25 10.15 -12.59
CA GLU A 107 -16.51 9.42 -12.70
C GLU A 107 -17.72 10.36 -12.91
N GLY A 108 -17.56 11.67 -12.75
CA GLY A 108 -18.64 12.64 -12.90
C GLY A 108 -19.68 12.56 -11.78
N ARG A 109 -19.27 12.23 -10.54
CA ARG A 109 -20.17 12.24 -9.38
C ARG A 109 -20.47 13.67 -8.95
N ASP A 110 -21.72 13.97 -8.61
CA ASP A 110 -22.12 15.31 -8.16
C ASP A 110 -21.76 15.59 -6.69
N GLU A 111 -21.71 14.56 -5.84
CA GLU A 111 -21.51 14.68 -4.37
C GLU A 111 -20.08 14.34 -3.89
N ILE A 112 -19.06 14.79 -4.66
CA ILE A 112 -17.64 14.45 -4.45
C ILE A 112 -17.16 14.70 -3.01
N LEU A 113 -17.52 15.86 -2.43
CA LEU A 113 -17.04 16.27 -1.11
C LEU A 113 -17.74 15.51 0.04
N GLN A 114 -18.98 15.11 -0.15
CA GLN A 114 -19.71 14.35 0.86
C GLN A 114 -19.19 12.92 0.95
N ASP A 115 -19.07 12.26 -0.21
CA ASP A 115 -18.42 10.95 -0.35
C ASP A 115 -17.02 10.94 0.27
N TRP A 116 -16.24 11.99 -0.01
CA TRP A 116 -14.92 12.16 0.57
C TRP A 116 -14.99 12.28 2.09
N ARG A 117 -15.87 13.13 2.64
CA ARG A 117 -15.94 13.39 4.10
C ARG A 117 -16.32 12.14 4.88
N GLU A 118 -17.20 11.32 4.33
CA GLU A 118 -17.65 10.07 4.95
C GLU A 118 -16.58 8.99 4.92
N LYS A 119 -15.84 8.86 3.81
CA LYS A 119 -14.83 7.81 3.63
C LYS A 119 -13.47 8.20 4.22
N PHE A 120 -13.09 9.47 4.17
CA PHE A 120 -11.75 9.96 4.50
C PHE A 120 -11.31 9.58 5.91
N LEU A 121 -12.13 9.86 6.93
CA LEU A 121 -11.74 9.62 8.33
C LEU A 121 -11.54 8.13 8.61
N ASN A 122 -12.38 7.28 8.03
CA ASN A 122 -12.29 5.83 8.21
C ASN A 122 -11.06 5.26 7.49
N THR A 123 -10.82 5.69 6.25
CA THR A 123 -9.64 5.29 5.48
C THR A 123 -8.35 5.81 6.11
N TYR A 124 -8.36 7.03 6.64
CA TYR A 124 -7.21 7.60 7.34
C TYR A 124 -6.88 6.84 8.63
N LYS A 125 -7.88 6.53 9.46
CA LYS A 125 -7.70 5.68 10.66
C LYS A 125 -7.17 4.29 10.30
N THR A 126 -7.70 3.70 9.22
CA THR A 126 -7.25 2.42 8.69
C THR A 126 -5.78 2.51 8.26
N GLY A 127 -5.38 3.59 7.58
CA GLY A 127 -4.00 3.84 7.17
C GLY A 127 -3.05 4.01 8.35
N LEU A 128 -3.45 4.78 9.36
CA LEU A 128 -2.70 4.96 10.61
C LEU A 128 -2.48 3.65 11.37
N THR A 129 -3.38 2.68 11.22
CA THR A 129 -3.20 1.34 11.80
C THR A 129 -2.34 0.45 10.90
N TYR A 130 -2.59 0.49 9.59
CA TYR A 130 -1.97 -0.38 8.60
C TYR A 130 -0.46 -0.14 8.47
N TRP A 131 -0.04 1.11 8.24
CA TRP A 131 1.36 1.42 7.90
C TRP A 131 2.35 1.15 9.04
N PRO A 132 2.09 1.53 10.30
CA PRO A 132 2.99 1.20 11.41
C PRO A 132 3.12 -0.30 11.67
N VAL A 133 2.02 -1.06 11.57
CA VAL A 133 2.04 -2.52 11.73
C VAL A 133 2.90 -3.19 10.66
N MET A 134 2.82 -2.73 9.41
CA MET A 134 3.67 -3.26 8.33
C MET A 134 5.15 -2.92 8.53
N GLN A 135 5.46 -1.72 9.04
CA GLN A 135 6.84 -1.32 9.36
C GLN A 135 7.45 -2.13 10.51
N VAL A 136 6.66 -2.49 11.54
CA VAL A 136 7.10 -3.38 12.64
C VAL A 136 7.31 -4.81 12.15
N LYS A 137 6.41 -5.35 11.31
CA LYS A 137 6.57 -6.70 10.73
C LYS A 137 7.82 -6.81 9.86
N GLN A 138 8.13 -5.76 9.10
CA GLN A 138 9.36 -5.68 8.30
C GLN A 138 10.63 -5.74 9.16
N THR A 139 10.56 -5.20 10.38
CA THR A 139 11.64 -5.25 11.38
C THR A 139 11.76 -6.66 11.98
N HIS A 140 10.64 -7.33 12.27
CA HIS A 140 10.59 -8.66 12.89
C HIS A 140 10.97 -9.81 11.92
N THR A 141 10.55 -9.77 10.66
CA THR A 141 10.99 -10.74 9.63
C THR A 141 12.49 -10.67 9.39
N SER A 142 13.10 -9.49 9.57
CA SER A 142 14.55 -9.32 9.51
C SER A 142 15.29 -9.89 10.73
N THR A 143 14.59 -10.11 11.85
CA THR A 143 15.17 -10.70 13.07
C THR A 143 15.12 -12.24 13.05
N HIS A 144 14.10 -12.83 12.41
CA HIS A 144 13.94 -14.30 12.34
C HIS A 144 14.86 -14.98 11.34
N THR A 145 15.29 -14.31 10.26
CA THR A 145 16.35 -14.84 9.39
C THR A 145 17.74 -14.77 10.03
N CYS A 146 17.93 -13.92 11.05
CA CYS A 146 19.17 -13.81 11.81
C CYS A 146 19.23 -14.82 12.97
N ALA A 147 18.08 -15.32 13.45
CA ALA A 147 18.01 -16.26 14.57
C ALA A 147 18.31 -17.72 14.22
N ALA A 148 18.78 -17.99 12.99
CA ALA A 148 19.31 -19.31 12.60
C ALA A 148 20.80 -19.47 12.91
N ASP A 149 21.48 -18.44 13.44
CA ASP A 149 22.90 -18.54 13.79
C ASP A 149 23.19 -18.16 15.25
N SER A 150 23.57 -19.19 16.01
CA SER A 150 24.54 -19.19 17.11
C SER A 150 24.26 -18.39 18.41
N HIS A 151 23.63 -19.09 19.36
CA HIS A 151 24.11 -19.40 20.74
C HIS A 151 24.84 -18.37 21.66
N GLU A 152 24.81 -17.06 21.43
CA GLU A 152 25.42 -16.07 22.37
C GLU A 152 24.42 -15.05 22.93
N ARG A 153 23.59 -15.45 23.90
CA ARG A 153 22.44 -14.64 24.32
C ARG A 153 22.28 -14.36 25.82
N MET A 154 23.34 -14.22 26.62
CA MET A 154 23.15 -13.99 28.07
C MET A 154 23.78 -12.75 28.71
N ILE A 155 24.33 -11.80 27.94
CA ILE A 155 24.81 -10.52 28.53
C ILE A 155 24.25 -9.27 27.80
N SER A 156 23.67 -9.39 26.61
CA SER A 156 23.18 -8.22 25.82
C SER A 156 21.74 -7.77 26.10
N HIS A 157 21.03 -8.43 27.03
CA HIS A 157 19.57 -8.23 27.21
C HIS A 157 19.17 -6.90 27.87
N LEU A 158 20.11 -6.09 28.38
CA LEU A 158 19.78 -4.85 29.11
C LEU A 158 20.03 -3.54 28.35
N ASN A 159 20.64 -3.58 27.15
CA ASN A 159 20.77 -2.40 26.27
C ASN A 159 20.04 -2.55 24.91
N ALA A 160 19.40 -3.69 24.64
CA ALA A 160 18.79 -3.99 23.33
C ALA A 160 17.38 -3.40 23.12
N LEU A 161 16.85 -2.61 24.05
CA LEU A 161 15.51 -2.00 23.92
C LEU A 161 15.49 -0.70 23.09
N HIS A 162 16.62 -0.22 22.59
CA HIS A 162 16.69 1.05 21.84
C HIS A 162 17.30 0.96 20.44
N ASP A 163 17.95 -0.15 20.06
CA ASP A 163 18.80 -0.20 18.85
C ASP A 163 18.45 -1.29 17.83
N THR A 164 17.18 -1.70 17.71
CA THR A 164 16.75 -2.70 16.71
C THR A 164 16.22 -2.11 15.39
N GLN A 165 16.58 -0.86 15.05
CA GLN A 165 16.31 -0.29 13.71
C GLN A 165 17.58 0.10 12.91
N PHE A 166 18.77 0.06 13.51
CA PHE A 166 19.91 0.82 12.97
C PHE A 166 20.98 0.02 12.22
N LEU A 167 21.02 -1.30 12.33
CA LEU A 167 22.14 -2.10 11.83
C LEU A 167 21.73 -3.23 10.86
N ASN A 168 20.79 -2.96 9.96
CA ASN A 168 20.49 -3.90 8.87
C ASN A 168 20.27 -3.21 7.52
N LEU A 169 21.29 -2.47 7.07
CA LEU A 169 21.28 -1.75 5.80
C LEU A 169 22.32 -2.24 4.79
N ALA A 170 23.06 -3.31 5.09
CA ALA A 170 24.04 -3.88 4.16
C ALA A 170 23.78 -5.33 3.73
N LEU A 171 22.94 -6.10 4.43
CA LEU A 171 22.80 -7.55 4.18
C LEU A 171 21.36 -8.10 4.14
N VAL A 172 20.35 -7.24 4.02
CA VAL A 172 19.02 -7.68 3.54
C VAL A 172 18.97 -7.39 2.04
N PRO A 173 18.73 -8.41 1.17
CA PRO A 173 18.65 -8.19 -0.25
C PRO A 173 17.64 -7.06 -0.56
N PRO A 174 18.06 -5.95 -1.19
CA PRO A 174 17.20 -4.79 -1.42
C PRO A 174 15.92 -5.14 -2.19
N LEU A 175 15.94 -6.24 -2.96
CA LEU A 175 14.80 -6.85 -3.66
C LEU A 175 13.68 -7.35 -2.74
N ILE A 176 13.98 -7.99 -1.61
CA ILE A 176 12.94 -8.52 -0.71
C ILE A 176 12.22 -7.36 -0.03
N ARG A 177 12.97 -6.32 0.35
CA ARG A 177 12.41 -5.11 0.95
C ARG A 177 11.48 -4.37 -0.01
N THR A 178 11.90 -4.19 -1.27
CA THR A 178 11.07 -3.56 -2.31
C THR A 178 9.89 -4.42 -2.71
N ALA A 179 10.05 -5.74 -2.81
CA ALA A 179 8.95 -6.66 -3.10
C ALA A 179 7.90 -6.65 -1.99
N PHE A 180 8.31 -6.72 -0.71
CA PHE A 180 7.40 -6.66 0.43
C PHE A 180 6.62 -5.33 0.46
N THR A 181 7.30 -4.20 0.33
CA THR A 181 6.65 -2.88 0.27
C THR A 181 5.72 -2.76 -0.93
N GLY A 182 6.09 -3.34 -2.08
CA GLY A 182 5.21 -3.43 -3.26
C GLY A 182 3.95 -4.26 -3.01
N CYS A 183 4.07 -5.42 -2.36
CA CYS A 183 2.93 -6.25 -1.96
C CYS A 183 2.01 -5.51 -0.97
N CYS A 184 2.56 -4.86 0.05
CA CYS A 184 1.78 -4.02 0.97
C CYS A 184 1.08 -2.88 0.24
N GLY A 185 1.80 -2.18 -0.65
CA GLY A 185 1.23 -1.14 -1.49
C GLY A 185 0.08 -1.66 -2.36
N PHE A 186 0.20 -2.86 -2.92
CA PHE A 186 -0.84 -3.49 -3.73
C PHE A 186 -2.09 -3.84 -2.90
N VAL A 187 -1.91 -4.39 -1.70
CA VAL A 187 -3.02 -4.64 -0.77
C VAL A 187 -3.72 -3.33 -0.39
N TRP A 188 -2.95 -2.29 -0.09
CA TRP A 188 -3.49 -0.97 0.21
C TRP A 188 -4.25 -0.36 -0.98
N ALA A 189 -3.72 -0.47 -2.20
CA ALA A 189 -4.39 0.01 -3.40
C ALA A 189 -5.70 -0.74 -3.67
N THR A 190 -5.70 -2.07 -3.48
CA THR A 190 -6.91 -2.89 -3.57
C THR A 190 -7.96 -2.44 -2.54
N PHE A 191 -7.53 -2.16 -1.30
CA PHE A 191 -8.41 -1.63 -0.26
C PHE A 191 -8.97 -0.24 -0.58
N LEU A 192 -8.16 0.66 -1.13
CA LEU A 192 -8.62 1.99 -1.57
C LEU A 192 -9.67 1.88 -2.69
N CYS A 193 -9.44 1.01 -3.67
CA CYS A 193 -10.41 0.77 -4.75
C CYS A 193 -11.71 0.14 -4.21
N PHE A 194 -11.58 -0.83 -3.29
CA PHE A 194 -12.72 -1.40 -2.56
C PHE A 194 -13.51 -0.32 -1.83
N SER A 195 -12.84 0.53 -1.06
CA SER A 195 -13.49 1.59 -0.28
C SER A 195 -14.14 2.64 -1.16
N GLN A 196 -13.55 2.95 -2.32
CA GLN A 196 -14.16 3.82 -3.32
C GLN A 196 -15.47 3.24 -3.85
N GLN A 197 -15.51 1.94 -4.16
CA GLN A 197 -16.64 1.26 -4.83
C GLN A 197 -17.75 0.75 -3.89
N ASN A 198 -17.42 0.19 -2.72
CA ASN A 198 -18.38 -0.52 -1.86
C ASN A 198 -18.68 0.14 -0.50
N GLY A 199 -18.02 1.26 -0.16
CA GLY A 199 -18.39 2.10 0.99
C GLY A 199 -17.66 1.81 2.31
N ASP A 200 -17.73 2.80 3.20
CA ASP A 200 -17.31 2.87 4.62
C ASP A 200 -15.82 3.03 4.97
N GLY A 201 -14.88 2.66 4.09
CA GLY A 201 -13.44 2.91 4.33
C GLY A 201 -12.87 2.28 5.61
N THR A 202 -13.57 1.32 6.19
CA THR A 202 -13.24 0.67 7.46
C THR A 202 -12.75 -0.76 7.22
N ILE A 203 -11.82 -1.24 8.05
CA ILE A 203 -11.31 -2.62 7.98
C ILE A 203 -12.43 -3.65 8.17
N THR A 204 -13.42 -3.38 9.04
CA THR A 204 -14.57 -4.27 9.26
C THR A 204 -15.40 -4.46 7.99
N ALA A 205 -15.75 -3.38 7.29
CA ALA A 205 -16.44 -3.45 6.01
C ALA A 205 -15.66 -4.26 4.97
N ALA A 206 -14.33 -4.11 4.93
CA ALA A 206 -13.48 -4.92 4.05
C ALA A 206 -13.44 -6.41 4.45
N LEU A 207 -13.41 -6.72 5.75
CA LEU A 207 -13.46 -8.10 6.25
C LEU A 207 -14.81 -8.75 6.00
N ASP A 208 -15.90 -8.01 6.21
CA ASP A 208 -17.26 -8.50 5.99
C ASP A 208 -17.53 -8.72 4.50
N TRP A 209 -17.04 -7.82 3.63
CA TRP A 209 -17.02 -8.05 2.19
C TRP A 209 -16.22 -9.32 1.83
N ALA A 210 -15.02 -9.50 2.38
CA ALA A 210 -14.20 -10.68 2.09
C ALA A 210 -14.89 -11.98 2.54
N ARG A 211 -15.55 -11.97 3.70
CA ARG A 211 -16.37 -13.09 4.20
C ARG A 211 -17.58 -13.35 3.30
N GLY A 212 -18.26 -12.31 2.85
CA GLY A 212 -19.38 -12.41 1.90
C GLY A 212 -18.96 -13.10 0.61
N VAL A 213 -17.82 -12.70 0.03
CA VAL A 213 -17.25 -13.33 -1.17
C VAL A 213 -16.93 -14.81 -0.93
N GLN A 214 -16.43 -15.18 0.26
CA GLN A 214 -16.17 -16.59 0.61
C GLN A 214 -17.46 -17.41 0.72
N HIS A 215 -18.52 -16.85 1.32
CA HIS A 215 -19.81 -17.53 1.46
C HIS A 215 -20.44 -17.83 0.09
N SER A 216 -20.49 -16.83 -0.80
CA SER A 216 -21.00 -17.02 -2.16
C SER A 216 -20.19 -18.04 -2.97
N ARG A 217 -18.89 -18.19 -2.67
CA ARG A 217 -18.04 -19.22 -3.30
C ARG A 217 -18.42 -20.62 -2.83
N GLN A 218 -18.70 -20.80 -1.53
CA GLN A 218 -19.08 -22.11 -0.97
C GLN A 218 -20.48 -22.55 -1.43
N GLU A 219 -21.43 -21.63 -1.55
CA GLU A 219 -22.78 -21.95 -2.05
C GLU A 219 -22.75 -22.40 -3.51
N GLN A 220 -21.93 -21.79 -4.37
CA GLN A 220 -21.79 -22.21 -5.76
C GLN A 220 -21.07 -23.54 -5.94
N THR A 221 -20.02 -23.82 -5.18
CA THR A 221 -19.37 -25.14 -5.22
C THR A 221 -20.34 -26.22 -4.75
N SER A 222 -21.07 -25.97 -3.65
CA SER A 222 -22.06 -26.92 -3.14
C SER A 222 -23.28 -27.08 -4.05
N GLY A 223 -23.65 -26.07 -4.84
CA GLY A 223 -24.73 -26.16 -5.82
C GLY A 223 -24.33 -26.87 -7.11
N THR A 224 -23.05 -26.78 -7.50
CA THR A 224 -22.50 -27.52 -8.65
C THR A 224 -22.38 -29.00 -8.32
N ASP A 225 -21.89 -29.36 -7.14
CA ASP A 225 -21.78 -30.75 -6.67
C ASP A 225 -23.14 -31.44 -6.42
N ARG A 226 -24.25 -30.68 -6.36
CA ARG A 226 -25.62 -31.20 -6.21
C ARG A 226 -26.37 -31.35 -7.53
N ALA A 227 -25.82 -30.77 -8.61
CA ALA A 227 -26.38 -30.80 -9.95
C ALA A 227 -25.73 -31.87 -10.85
N GLU A 228 -24.66 -32.51 -10.37
CA GLU A 228 -24.06 -33.75 -10.92
C GLU A 228 -24.57 -34.98 -10.16
#